data_AF-A0A6H2NI14-F1
#
_entry.id   AF-A0A6H2NI14-F1
#
_cell.length_a   1.000
_cell.length_b   1.000
_cell.length_c   1.000
_cell.angle_alpha   90.00
_cell.angle_beta   90.00
_cell.angle_gamma   90.00
#
_symmetry.space_group_name_H-M   'P 1'
#
loop_
_entity.id
_entity.type
_entity.pdbx_description
1 polymer ?
#
loop_
_entity_poly.entity_id
_entity_poly.type
_entity_poly.pdbx_seq_one_letter_code
_entity_poly.pdbx_strand_id
1 'polypeptide(L)'
;MSDRFPIIEVPTDAARAEEAMGSKSKFWYSDANFGDCLFKRSRPNTGEDWSEKVAAELCQLLGLPHATYELAIWNEKRGTISPNLLPAKTALVHGNEILAGLVSSYPKYEGYNVSQHTLSLVLRAVSPSG
;
A
#
# COMPACT_ATOMS: atom_id res chain seq x y z
N MET A 1 17.21 -23.48 -9.32
CA MET A 1 17.09 -23.29 -7.87
C MET A 1 16.08 -22.17 -7.68
N SER A 2 15.08 -22.33 -6.82
CA SER A 2 14.17 -21.19 -6.57
C SER A 2 14.90 -20.23 -5.66
N ASP A 3 15.30 -19.08 -6.18
CA ASP A 3 15.86 -18.02 -5.37
C ASP A 3 14.80 -17.58 -4.35
N ARG A 4 15.20 -17.47 -3.08
CA ARG A 4 14.32 -17.01 -2.02
C ARG A 4 14.17 -15.49 -2.13
N PHE A 5 13.00 -14.96 -1.80
CA PHE A 5 12.84 -13.52 -1.67
C PHE A 5 13.74 -12.97 -0.56
N PRO A 6 14.39 -11.82 -0.79
CA PRO A 6 15.21 -11.18 0.23
C PRO A 6 14.35 -10.72 1.41
N ILE A 7 14.95 -10.68 2.59
CA ILE A 7 14.34 -10.08 3.79
C ILE A 7 15.23 -8.90 4.19
N ILE A 8 14.64 -7.72 4.23
CA ILE A 8 15.34 -6.47 4.51
C ILE A 8 15.27 -6.18 6.01
N GLU A 9 16.41 -5.94 6.62
CA GLU A 9 16.50 -5.47 8.01
C GLU A 9 16.33 -3.95 8.04
N VAL A 10 15.24 -3.49 8.68
CA VAL A 10 14.97 -2.07 8.88
C VAL A 10 15.60 -1.64 10.20
N PRO A 11 16.45 -0.57 10.22
CA PRO A 11 17.06 -0.12 11.46
C PRO A 11 16.02 0.26 12.51
N THR A 12 16.29 -0.07 13.76
CA THR A 12 15.32 0.10 14.85
C THR A 12 14.96 1.56 15.12
N ASP A 13 15.87 2.48 14.83
CA ASP A 13 15.75 3.93 14.95
C ASP A 13 15.36 4.63 13.64
N ALA A 14 15.03 3.89 12.57
CA ALA A 14 14.78 4.45 11.25
C ALA A 14 13.45 5.20 11.12
N ALA A 15 12.50 5.02 12.05
CA ALA A 15 11.16 5.59 11.94
C ALA A 15 11.18 7.12 11.95
N ARG A 16 10.74 7.75 10.85
CA ARG A 16 10.73 9.22 10.69
C ARG A 16 9.35 9.82 10.88
N ALA A 17 8.31 9.15 10.41
CA ALA A 17 6.93 9.62 10.51
C ALA A 17 5.95 8.44 10.56
N GLU A 18 4.96 8.50 11.45
CA GLU A 18 3.85 7.56 11.44
C GLU A 18 2.86 7.91 10.32
N GLU A 19 2.34 6.89 9.63
CA GLU A 19 1.26 7.10 8.65
C GLU A 19 -0.06 6.63 9.26
N ALA A 20 -0.97 7.56 9.53
CA ALA A 20 -2.17 7.32 10.33
C ALA A 20 -3.28 6.51 9.63
N MET A 21 -3.16 6.21 8.33
CA MET A 21 -4.27 5.63 7.58
C MET A 21 -4.32 4.09 7.65
N GLY A 22 -5.40 3.51 8.17
CA GLY A 22 -5.58 2.05 8.23
C GLY A 22 -5.22 1.47 9.59
N SER A 23 -5.49 0.18 9.79
CA SER A 23 -5.43 -0.47 11.12
C SER A 23 -4.10 -1.17 11.44
N LYS A 24 -3.10 -1.07 10.56
CA LYS A 24 -1.76 -1.64 10.77
C LYS A 24 -0.80 -0.54 11.22
N SER A 25 0.12 -0.89 12.11
CA SER A 25 1.24 -0.01 12.47
C SER A 25 2.17 0.14 11.26
N LYS A 26 2.41 1.38 10.85
CA LYS A 26 3.25 1.70 9.70
C LYS A 26 3.97 3.02 9.89
N PHE A 27 5.16 3.11 9.34
CA PHE A 27 5.98 4.31 9.42
C PHE A 27 6.84 4.48 8.17
N TRP A 28 7.13 5.73 7.85
CA TRP A 28 8.06 6.10 6.80
C TRP A 28 9.49 6.12 7.31
N TYR A 29 10.43 5.66 6.49
CA TYR A 29 11.86 5.74 6.71
C TYR A 29 12.59 5.89 5.38
N SER A 30 13.89 6.24 5.42
CA SER A 30 14.72 6.29 4.20
C SER A 30 15.64 5.08 4.15
N ASP A 31 15.50 4.30 3.08
CA ASP A 31 16.30 3.13 2.77
C ASP A 31 17.44 3.49 1.81
N ALA A 32 18.61 2.89 1.99
CA ALA A 32 19.78 3.17 1.17
C ALA A 32 19.63 2.71 -0.29
N ASN A 33 18.85 1.65 -0.53
CA ASN A 33 18.66 1.06 -1.85
C ASN A 33 17.33 1.47 -2.49
N PHE A 34 16.30 1.67 -1.66
CA PHE A 34 14.93 1.89 -2.14
C PHE A 34 14.44 3.34 -1.97
N GLY A 35 15.22 4.22 -1.32
CA GLY A 35 14.81 5.59 -1.03
C GLY A 35 13.74 5.62 0.05
N ASP A 36 12.82 6.60 -0.01
CA ASP A 36 11.76 6.71 1.00
C ASP A 36 10.79 5.54 0.91
N CYS A 37 10.67 4.80 2.00
CA CYS A 37 9.91 3.56 2.09
C CYS A 37 8.91 3.61 3.25
N LEU A 38 7.78 2.96 3.05
CA LEU A 38 6.79 2.70 4.09
C LEU A 38 6.97 1.28 4.61
N PHE A 39 7.39 1.15 5.88
CA PHE A 39 7.33 -0.12 6.57
C PHE A 39 5.90 -0.40 7.05
N LYS A 40 5.39 -1.60 6.78
CA LYS A 40 4.07 -2.07 7.22
C LYS A 40 4.24 -3.31 8.09
N ARG A 41 3.96 -3.18 9.38
CA ARG A 41 4.06 -4.30 10.31
C ARG A 41 2.95 -5.32 10.03
N SER A 42 3.33 -6.59 9.93
CA SER A 42 2.38 -7.70 9.82
C SER A 42 1.89 -8.15 11.19
N ARG A 43 0.63 -8.56 11.25
CA ARG A 43 0.05 -9.19 12.44
C ARG A 43 0.61 -10.61 12.59
N PRO A 44 0.99 -11.05 13.80
CA PRO A 44 1.48 -12.41 14.02
C PRO A 44 0.50 -13.46 13.47
N ASN A 45 1.02 -14.50 12.81
CA ASN A 45 0.27 -15.66 12.31
C ASN A 45 -0.87 -15.35 11.30
N THR A 46 -0.81 -14.21 10.61
CA THR A 46 -1.82 -13.86 9.58
C THR A 46 -1.34 -14.10 8.14
N GLY A 47 -0.03 -14.09 7.91
CA GLY A 47 0.55 -14.17 6.57
C GLY A 47 0.41 -12.91 5.73
N GLU A 48 0.09 -11.78 6.35
CA GLU A 48 -0.02 -10.47 5.69
C GLU A 48 1.25 -10.05 4.94
N ASP A 49 2.43 -10.44 5.41
CA ASP A 49 3.72 -10.11 4.78
C ASP A 49 3.91 -10.84 3.45
N TRP A 50 3.86 -12.17 3.48
CA TRP A 50 4.10 -12.98 2.28
C TRP A 50 2.96 -12.85 1.27
N SER A 51 1.72 -12.63 1.71
CA SER A 51 0.60 -12.39 0.80
C SER A 51 0.75 -11.09 0.00
N GLU A 52 1.19 -9.99 0.64
CA GLU A 52 1.50 -8.74 -0.06
C GLU A 52 2.65 -8.92 -1.07
N LYS A 53 3.74 -9.60 -0.67
CA LYS A 53 4.86 -9.88 -1.58
C LYS A 53 4.41 -10.71 -2.77
N VAL A 54 3.70 -11.83 -2.55
CA VAL A 54 3.22 -12.71 -3.62
C VAL A 54 2.27 -11.97 -4.57
N ALA A 55 1.37 -11.14 -4.05
CA ALA A 55 0.47 -10.34 -4.89
C ALA A 55 1.25 -9.36 -5.77
N ALA A 56 2.28 -8.70 -5.23
CA ALA A 56 3.13 -7.79 -6.00
C ALA A 56 3.89 -8.52 -7.12
N GLU A 57 4.49 -9.68 -6.83
CA GLU A 57 5.19 -10.50 -7.83
C GLU A 57 4.23 -11.02 -8.91
N LEU A 58 3.01 -11.40 -8.53
CA LEU A 58 1.99 -11.81 -9.49
C LEU A 58 1.61 -10.64 -10.41
N CYS A 59 1.37 -9.45 -9.87
CA CYS A 59 1.09 -8.26 -10.67
C CYS A 59 2.25 -7.93 -11.64
N GLN A 60 3.50 -8.10 -11.19
CA GLN A 60 4.69 -7.93 -12.02
C GLN A 60 4.70 -8.89 -13.21
N LEU A 61 4.39 -10.18 -12.98
CA LEU A 61 4.30 -11.19 -14.04
C LEU A 61 3.14 -10.93 -15.01
N LEU A 62 2.06 -10.33 -14.54
CA LEU A 62 0.90 -9.94 -15.35
C LEU A 62 1.12 -8.60 -16.09
N GLY A 63 2.21 -7.88 -15.82
CA GLY A 63 2.46 -6.56 -16.41
C GLY A 63 1.49 -5.47 -15.94
N LEU A 64 0.92 -5.62 -14.74
CA LEU A 64 0.00 -4.65 -14.16
C LEU A 64 0.77 -3.57 -13.39
N PRO A 65 0.38 -2.28 -13.47
CA PRO A 65 0.93 -1.26 -12.58
C PRO A 65 0.62 -1.61 -11.13
N HIS A 66 1.64 -1.69 -10.29
CA HIS A 66 1.50 -1.99 -8.87
C HIS A 66 2.58 -1.29 -8.04
N ALA A 67 2.35 -1.15 -6.73
CA ALA A 67 3.41 -0.82 -5.79
C ALA A 67 4.31 -2.04 -5.57
N THR A 68 5.62 -1.82 -5.44
CA THR A 68 6.56 -2.89 -5.13
C THR A 68 6.60 -3.16 -3.63
N TYR A 69 6.88 -4.41 -3.27
CA TYR A 69 6.95 -4.86 -1.89
C TYR A 69 8.15 -5.77 -1.71
N GLU A 70 8.88 -5.59 -0.61
CA GLU A 70 9.89 -6.53 -0.15
C GLU A 70 9.57 -6.99 1.26
N LEU A 71 9.95 -8.23 1.60
CA LEU A 71 9.81 -8.74 2.96
C LEU A 71 10.78 -7.99 3.88
N ALA A 72 10.37 -7.73 5.10
CA ALA A 72 11.19 -6.98 6.04
C ALA A 72 11.02 -7.42 7.50
N ILE A 73 12.06 -7.14 8.28
CA ILE A 73 12.07 -7.27 9.74
C ILE A 73 12.46 -5.92 10.32
N TRP A 74 11.70 -5.48 11.33
CA TRP A 74 11.99 -4.30 12.13
C TRP A 74 11.81 -4.66 13.60
N ASN A 75 12.85 -4.53 14.42
CA ASN A 75 12.79 -4.82 15.86
C ASN A 75 12.15 -6.20 16.15
N GLU A 76 12.62 -7.24 15.46
CA GLU A 76 12.11 -8.62 15.51
C GLU A 76 10.66 -8.80 15.03
N LYS A 77 10.02 -7.75 14.51
CA LYS A 77 8.66 -7.79 13.95
C LYS A 77 8.73 -7.91 12.44
N ARG A 78 8.03 -8.91 11.91
CA ARG A 78 7.87 -9.11 10.47
C ARG A 78 6.94 -8.05 9.88
N GLY A 79 7.19 -7.73 8.62
CA GLY A 79 6.40 -6.81 7.83
C GLY A 79 6.84 -6.81 6.38
N THR A 80 6.42 -5.77 5.68
CA THR A 80 6.88 -5.45 4.33
C THR A 80 7.41 -4.03 4.30
N ILE A 81 8.30 -3.74 3.35
CA ILE A 81 8.57 -2.36 2.93
C ILE A 81 8.00 -2.13 1.55
N SER A 82 7.50 -0.91 1.32
CA SER A 82 7.04 -0.47 0.02
C SER A 82 7.65 0.90 -0.29
N PRO A 83 8.46 1.02 -1.35
CA PRO A 83 8.99 2.30 -1.80
C PRO A 83 7.87 3.29 -2.11
N ASN A 84 8.14 4.58 -1.91
CA ASN A 84 7.19 5.63 -2.24
C ASN A 84 6.88 5.60 -3.74
N LEU A 85 5.63 5.27 -4.06
CA LEU A 85 5.14 5.18 -5.43
C LEU A 85 4.89 6.56 -6.06
N LEU A 86 4.83 7.62 -5.26
CA LEU A 86 4.46 8.96 -5.72
C LEU A 86 5.67 9.67 -6.36
N PRO A 87 5.56 10.09 -7.63
CA PRO A 87 6.53 11.00 -8.21
C PRO A 87 6.62 12.31 -7.43
N ALA A 88 7.77 12.99 -7.55
CA ALA A 88 7.98 14.29 -6.92
C ALA A 88 6.85 15.27 -7.31
N LYS A 89 6.36 16.02 -6.32
CA LYS A 89 5.28 17.03 -6.46
C LYS A 89 3.91 16.44 -6.86
N THR A 90 3.66 15.17 -6.59
CA THR A 90 2.33 14.57 -6.70
C THR A 90 1.76 14.25 -5.31
N ALA A 91 0.44 14.07 -5.25
CA ALA A 91 -0.26 13.65 -4.05
C ALA A 91 -1.15 12.46 -4.38
N LEU A 92 -1.30 11.55 -3.41
CA LEU A 92 -2.26 10.46 -3.50
C LEU A 92 -3.64 11.01 -3.11
N VAL A 93 -4.62 10.86 -4.01
CA VAL A 93 -6.04 11.08 -3.70
C VAL A 93 -6.70 9.70 -3.64
N HIS A 94 -7.42 9.40 -2.55
CA HIS A 94 -8.04 8.08 -2.41
C HIS A 94 -9.25 7.94 -3.35
N GLY A 95 -9.47 6.73 -3.85
CA GLY A 95 -10.62 6.44 -4.72
C GLY A 95 -11.97 6.79 -4.07
N ASN A 96 -12.10 6.59 -2.75
CA ASN A 96 -13.31 6.98 -2.02
C ASN A 96 -13.56 8.48 -2.03
N GLU A 97 -12.52 9.32 -2.04
CA GLU A 97 -12.66 10.77 -2.14
C GLU A 97 -13.15 11.18 -3.53
N ILE A 98 -12.64 10.51 -4.57
CA ILE A 98 -13.10 10.71 -5.95
C ILE A 98 -14.58 10.32 -6.07
N LEU A 99 -14.96 9.16 -5.55
CA LEU A 99 -16.34 8.67 -5.58
C LEU A 99 -17.30 9.58 -4.81
N ALA A 100 -16.87 10.11 -3.66
CA ALA A 100 -17.61 11.10 -2.87
C ALA A 100 -17.87 12.42 -3.62
N GLY A 101 -17.02 12.77 -4.59
CA GLY A 101 -17.23 13.91 -5.48
C GLY A 101 -18.22 13.63 -6.62
N LEU A 102 -18.31 12.38 -7.09
CA LEU A 102 -19.13 11.99 -8.25
C LEU A 102 -20.56 11.58 -7.88
N VAL A 103 -20.75 11.03 -6.68
CA VAL A 103 -22.03 10.49 -6.21
C VAL A 103 -22.40 11.22 -4.92
N SER A 104 -23.41 12.08 -5.01
CA SER A 104 -23.87 12.90 -3.87
C SER A 104 -24.32 12.08 -2.66
N SER A 105 -24.79 10.85 -2.87
CA SER A 105 -25.19 9.90 -1.83
C SER A 105 -24.07 8.97 -1.34
N TYR A 106 -22.83 9.14 -1.82
CA TYR A 106 -21.72 8.29 -1.39
C TYR A 106 -21.32 8.67 0.04
N PRO A 107 -21.25 7.70 0.97
CA PRO A 107 -20.94 8.00 2.36
C PRO A 107 -19.48 8.44 2.49
N LYS A 108 -19.27 9.69 2.92
CA LYS A 108 -17.95 10.33 3.02
C LYS A 108 -17.13 9.86 4.22
N TYR A 109 -17.81 9.34 5.24
CA TYR A 109 -17.21 9.04 6.54
C TYR A 109 -17.27 7.54 6.89
N GLU A 110 -17.87 6.71 6.04
CA GLU A 110 -17.94 5.26 6.25
C GLU A 110 -16.76 4.59 5.55
N GLY A 111 -15.93 3.88 6.32
CA GLY A 111 -14.75 3.18 5.80
C GLY A 111 -14.99 1.73 5.36
N TYR A 112 -16.13 1.14 5.71
CA TYR A 112 -16.43 -0.29 5.49
C TYR A 112 -17.90 -0.49 5.07
N ASN A 113 -18.18 -1.57 4.31
CA ASN A 113 -19.53 -1.96 3.86
C ASN A 113 -20.30 -0.89 3.07
N VAL A 114 -19.58 -0.02 2.34
CA VAL A 114 -20.20 0.99 1.48
C VAL A 114 -20.77 0.32 0.23
N SER A 115 -22.07 0.05 0.23
CA SER A 115 -22.79 -0.60 -0.89
C SER A 115 -22.67 0.14 -2.23
N GLN A 116 -22.38 1.44 -2.17
CA GLN A 116 -22.17 2.33 -3.29
C GLN A 116 -20.77 2.16 -3.92
N HIS A 117 -19.84 1.41 -3.30
CA HIS A 117 -18.51 1.12 -3.85
C HIS A 117 -18.61 0.01 -4.91
N THR A 118 -19.19 0.34 -6.07
CA THR A 118 -19.44 -0.61 -7.16
C THR A 118 -18.43 -0.45 -8.30
N LEU A 119 -18.17 -1.54 -9.04
CA LEU A 119 -17.28 -1.52 -10.21
C LEU A 119 -17.73 -0.48 -11.25
N SER A 120 -19.03 -0.35 -11.48
CA SER A 120 -19.59 0.63 -12.42
C SER A 120 -19.24 2.07 -12.04
N LEU A 121 -19.28 2.42 -10.75
CA LEU A 121 -18.92 3.74 -10.28
C LEU A 121 -17.41 3.98 -10.32
N VAL A 122 -16.60 2.97 -10.01
CA VAL A 122 -15.14 3.04 -10.15
C VAL A 122 -14.75 3.26 -11.61
N LEU A 123 -15.30 2.49 -12.55
CA LEU A 123 -15.03 2.64 -13.98
C LEU A 123 -15.45 4.02 -14.50
N ARG A 124 -16.62 4.53 -14.07
CA ARG A 124 -17.05 5.88 -14.40
C ARG A 124 -16.08 6.95 -13.87
N ALA A 125 -15.53 6.74 -12.67
CA ALA A 125 -14.61 7.68 -12.03
C ALA A 125 -13.24 7.77 -12.71
N VAL A 126 -12.74 6.66 -13.24
CA VAL A 126 -11.43 6.59 -13.90
C VAL A 126 -11.49 6.72 -15.42
N SER A 127 -12.69 6.74 -16.00
CA SER A 127 -12.86 6.96 -17.44
C SER A 127 -12.49 8.41 -17.79
N PRO A 128 -11.76 8.64 -18.90
CA PRO A 128 -11.47 9.99 -19.37
C PRO A 128 -12.79 10.76 -19.54
N SER A 129 -12.81 12.03 -19.12
CA SER A 129 -13.88 12.93 -19.52
C SER A 129 -13.75 13.14 -21.04
N GLY A 130 -14.76 12.73 -21.79
CA GLY A 130 -14.88 13.08 -23.21
C GLY A 130 -15.02 14.58 -23.42
#